data_AF-A0A965MIL3-F1
#
_entry.id   AF-A0A965MIL3-F1
#
_cell.length_a   1.000
_cell.length_b   1.000
_cell.length_c   1.000
_cell.angle_alpha   90.00
_cell.angle_beta   90.00
_cell.angle_gamma   90.00
#
_symmetry.space_group_name_H-M   'P 1'
#
loop_
_entity.id
_entity.type
_entity.pdbx_description
1 polymer ?
#
loop_
_entity_poly.entity_id
_entity_poly.type
_entity_poly.pdbx_seq_one_letter_code
_entity_poly.pdbx_strand_id
1 'polypeptide(L)'
;SSIVSEADANWAADMAFELPSRMEEWSFALTGSKGSVDISASINEGGLQNMVDAINATSAQTGIQATLKADGKTISLLDDMNGKITIKGVEIEGMNSAVDRIASYMMFTGRDGDGKATTKTLKLTDSDQLISSSIGNIQTAIDNFSLQRAYVGGQLSMTATQADVIGARKLAVDKDVSRLGDADLAELVTSLQAQLTNLNAAQAAFAKIGQQSLFDYIR
;
A
#
# COMPACT_ATOMS: atom_id res chain seq x y z
N SER A 1 -13.44 12.66 0.65
CA SER A 1 -14.59 12.10 -0.10
C SER A 1 -14.08 11.49 -1.38
N SER A 2 -14.51 10.28 -1.73
CA SER A 2 -14.19 9.66 -3.01
C SER A 2 -14.81 10.47 -4.15
N ILE A 3 -14.07 10.63 -5.25
CA ILE A 3 -14.58 11.25 -6.47
C ILE A 3 -15.43 10.21 -7.20
N VAL A 4 -16.64 10.59 -7.62
CA VAL A 4 -17.60 9.69 -8.29
C VAL A 4 -18.19 10.35 -9.53
N SER A 5 -18.60 9.54 -10.51
CA SER A 5 -19.27 9.98 -11.74
C SER A 5 -20.77 10.21 -11.59
N GLU A 6 -21.35 9.73 -10.48
CA GLU A 6 -22.78 9.74 -10.20
C GLU A 6 -23.03 9.84 -8.70
N ALA A 7 -24.08 10.57 -8.33
CA ALA A 7 -24.59 10.63 -6.97
C ALA A 7 -26.12 10.62 -6.96
N ASP A 8 -26.70 10.02 -5.93
CA ASP A 8 -28.13 9.89 -5.79
C ASP A 8 -28.65 10.08 -4.37
N ALA A 9 -29.89 10.56 -4.26
CA ALA A 9 -30.63 10.73 -3.01
C ALA A 9 -32.13 10.48 -3.23
N ASN A 10 -32.87 10.20 -2.17
CA ASN A 10 -34.25 9.76 -2.30
C ASN A 10 -35.25 10.83 -2.70
N TRP A 11 -35.20 12.03 -2.13
CA TRP A 11 -36.21 13.08 -2.38
C TRP A 11 -35.71 14.49 -2.07
N ALA A 12 -34.69 14.62 -1.22
CA ALA A 12 -33.97 15.86 -0.99
C ALA A 12 -32.46 15.64 -1.00
N ALA A 13 -31.73 16.64 -1.47
CA ALA A 13 -30.28 16.65 -1.48
C ALA A 13 -29.71 18.07 -1.33
N ASP A 14 -28.49 18.17 -0.86
CA ASP A 14 -27.69 19.38 -0.91
C ASP A 14 -26.51 19.20 -1.87
N MET A 15 -26.26 20.22 -2.69
CA MET A 15 -25.09 20.36 -3.53
C MET A 15 -24.27 21.56 -3.02
N ALA A 16 -23.14 21.28 -2.38
CA ALA A 16 -22.21 22.32 -1.93
C ALA A 16 -21.06 22.47 -2.94
N PHE A 17 -20.86 23.67 -3.48
CA PHE A 17 -19.90 23.91 -4.54
C PHE A 17 -18.62 24.57 -4.01
N GLU A 18 -17.49 24.12 -4.55
CA GLU A 18 -16.21 24.83 -4.52
C GLU A 18 -15.97 25.37 -5.94
N LEU A 19 -15.88 26.69 -6.08
CA LEU A 19 -15.77 27.37 -7.36
C LEU A 19 -14.69 28.44 -7.29
N PRO A 20 -13.97 28.70 -8.40
CA PRO A 20 -13.09 29.84 -8.50
C PRO A 20 -13.89 31.14 -8.67
N SER A 21 -13.21 32.28 -8.52
CA SER A 21 -13.83 33.60 -8.75
C SER A 21 -14.12 33.88 -10.24
N ARG A 22 -13.46 33.17 -11.17
CA ARG A 22 -13.74 33.22 -12.62
C ARG A 22 -14.99 32.40 -12.95
N MET A 23 -15.71 32.79 -13.99
CA MET A 23 -16.83 31.98 -14.50
C MET A 23 -16.30 30.69 -15.14
N GLU A 24 -17.06 29.63 -14.90
CA GLU A 24 -16.92 28.30 -15.49
C GLU A 24 -18.29 27.84 -15.97
N GLU A 25 -18.36 27.30 -17.19
CA GLU A 25 -19.56 26.62 -17.67
C GLU A 25 -19.58 25.22 -17.06
N TRP A 26 -20.65 24.91 -16.33
CA TRP A 26 -20.88 23.59 -15.74
C TRP A 26 -22.05 22.93 -16.44
N SER A 27 -21.91 21.64 -16.74
CA SER A 27 -23.05 20.82 -17.17
C SER A 27 -23.11 19.46 -16.49
N PHE A 28 -24.32 18.94 -16.29
CA PHE A 28 -24.57 17.61 -15.78
C PHE A 28 -25.99 17.14 -16.10
N ALA A 29 -26.18 15.82 -16.15
CA ALA A 29 -27.50 15.22 -16.26
C ALA A 29 -28.20 15.20 -14.89
N LEU A 30 -29.37 15.83 -14.80
CA LEU A 30 -30.22 15.84 -13.60
C LEU A 30 -31.47 15.00 -13.84
N THR A 31 -31.66 13.99 -13.00
CA THR A 31 -32.85 13.12 -13.03
C THR A 31 -33.65 13.29 -11.76
N GLY A 32 -34.94 13.55 -11.91
CA GLY A 32 -35.92 13.49 -10.83
C GLY A 32 -37.07 12.55 -11.19
N SER A 33 -38.17 12.69 -10.47
CA SER A 33 -39.33 11.81 -10.59
C SER A 33 -40.10 11.94 -11.92
N LYS A 34 -40.00 13.08 -12.60
CA LYS A 34 -40.71 13.32 -13.88
C LYS A 34 -39.87 13.00 -15.11
N GLY A 35 -38.54 12.96 -14.98
CA GLY A 35 -37.66 12.78 -16.12
C GLY A 35 -36.23 13.19 -15.86
N SER A 36 -35.44 13.15 -16.93
CA SER A 36 -34.02 13.48 -16.95
C SER A 36 -33.75 14.59 -17.96
N VAL A 37 -32.97 15.59 -17.56
CA VAL A 37 -32.60 16.74 -18.39
C VAL A 37 -31.14 17.10 -18.13
N ASP A 38 -30.42 17.49 -19.18
CA ASP A 38 -29.09 18.06 -19.05
C ASP A 38 -29.19 19.53 -18.63
N ILE A 39 -28.59 19.84 -17.49
CA ILE A 39 -28.50 21.19 -16.94
C ILE A 39 -27.17 21.79 -17.39
N SER A 40 -27.18 23.05 -17.81
CA SER A 40 -25.98 23.85 -18.08
C SER A 40 -26.12 25.24 -17.47
N ALA A 41 -25.05 25.75 -16.87
CA ALA A 41 -25.00 27.12 -16.37
C ALA A 41 -23.55 27.61 -16.18
N SER A 42 -23.33 28.88 -16.50
CA SER A 42 -22.12 29.61 -16.14
C SER A 42 -22.16 30.03 -14.67
N ILE A 43 -21.27 29.48 -13.84
CA ILE A 43 -21.18 29.76 -12.39
C ILE A 43 -19.77 30.13 -11.96
N ASN A 44 -19.68 30.86 -10.85
CA ASN A 44 -18.43 31.19 -10.14
C ASN A 44 -18.71 31.32 -8.64
N GLU A 45 -17.67 31.62 -7.85
CA GLU A 45 -17.83 31.98 -6.44
C GLU A 45 -18.84 33.14 -6.27
N GLY A 46 -19.94 32.86 -5.55
CA GLY A 46 -21.03 33.82 -5.33
C GLY A 46 -22.09 33.89 -6.44
N GLY A 47 -21.87 33.22 -7.58
CA GLY A 47 -22.78 33.20 -8.74
C GLY A 47 -23.70 31.98 -8.85
N LEU A 48 -23.92 31.23 -7.76
CA LEU A 48 -24.69 29.98 -7.79
C LEU A 48 -26.18 30.15 -8.14
N GLN A 49 -26.72 31.37 -8.08
CA GLN A 49 -28.11 31.61 -8.47
C GLN A 49 -28.38 31.23 -9.93
N ASN A 50 -27.40 31.38 -10.83
CA ASN A 50 -27.54 30.97 -12.23
C ASN A 50 -27.84 29.47 -12.37
N MET A 51 -27.19 28.64 -11.55
CA MET A 51 -27.45 27.19 -11.51
C MET A 51 -28.84 26.89 -10.93
N VAL A 52 -29.26 27.61 -9.89
CA VAL A 52 -30.60 27.47 -9.33
C VAL A 52 -31.67 27.80 -10.37
N ASP A 53 -31.48 28.88 -11.12
CA ASP A 53 -32.41 29.31 -12.17
C ASP A 53 -32.46 28.29 -13.31
N ALA A 54 -31.30 27.75 -13.74
CA ALA A 54 -31.22 26.72 -14.76
C ALA A 54 -31.94 25.42 -14.35
N ILE A 55 -31.77 24.97 -13.10
CA ILE A 55 -32.50 23.81 -12.58
C ILE A 55 -34.00 24.09 -12.53
N ASN A 56 -34.41 25.22 -11.97
CA ASN A 56 -35.82 25.56 -11.80
C ASN A 56 -36.55 25.78 -13.13
N ALA A 57 -35.87 26.26 -14.17
CA ALA A 57 -36.41 26.35 -15.53
C ALA A 57 -36.83 24.99 -16.12
N THR A 58 -36.24 23.90 -15.64
CA THR A 58 -36.53 22.53 -16.07
C THR A 58 -37.35 21.73 -15.05
N SER A 59 -37.77 22.36 -13.94
CA SER A 59 -38.53 21.71 -12.85
C SER A 59 -39.82 21.01 -13.33
N ALA A 60 -40.46 21.52 -14.38
CA ALA A 60 -41.62 20.88 -14.99
C ALA A 60 -41.30 19.50 -15.62
N GLN A 61 -40.07 19.30 -16.07
CA GLN A 61 -39.59 18.08 -16.73
C GLN A 61 -38.89 17.13 -15.75
N THR A 62 -38.19 17.66 -14.75
CA THR A 62 -37.45 16.85 -13.77
C THR A 62 -38.28 16.54 -12.52
N GLY A 63 -39.16 17.44 -12.10
CA GLY A 63 -39.84 17.40 -10.80
C GLY A 63 -39.00 18.04 -9.67
N ILE A 64 -37.82 18.56 -9.98
CA ILE A 64 -36.86 19.05 -8.98
C ILE A 64 -36.96 20.56 -8.87
N GLN A 65 -37.09 21.03 -7.62
CA GLN A 65 -36.97 22.43 -7.25
C GLN A 65 -35.64 22.66 -6.52
N ALA A 66 -34.94 23.72 -6.91
CA ALA A 66 -33.68 24.17 -6.35
C ALA A 66 -33.85 25.45 -5.54
N THR A 67 -33.14 25.55 -4.42
CA THR A 67 -33.08 26.76 -3.59
C THR A 67 -31.66 27.01 -3.12
N LEU A 68 -31.15 28.23 -3.30
CA LEU A 68 -29.85 28.64 -2.76
C LEU A 68 -29.96 28.83 -1.24
N LYS A 69 -29.07 28.21 -0.48
CA LYS A 69 -28.98 28.44 0.97
C LYS A 69 -28.35 29.80 1.27
N ALA A 70 -28.59 30.27 2.49
CA ALA A 70 -28.04 31.55 2.99
C ALA A 70 -26.50 31.59 3.02
N ASP A 71 -25.81 30.43 2.92
CA ASP A 71 -24.36 30.37 2.81
C ASP A 71 -23.82 30.81 1.44
N GLY A 72 -24.69 30.94 0.42
CA GLY A 72 -24.33 31.30 -0.94
C GLY A 72 -23.47 30.26 -1.67
N LYS A 73 -23.27 29.08 -1.08
CA LYS A 73 -22.39 28.00 -1.56
C LYS A 73 -23.10 26.66 -1.73
N THR A 74 -24.29 26.51 -1.15
CA THR A 74 -25.06 25.27 -1.17
C THR A 74 -26.40 25.47 -1.85
N ILE A 75 -26.72 24.60 -2.81
CA ILE A 75 -28.04 24.49 -3.41
C ILE A 75 -28.76 23.30 -2.77
N SER A 76 -29.94 23.53 -2.20
CA SER A 76 -30.85 22.45 -1.82
C SER A 76 -31.75 22.08 -2.97
N LEU A 77 -31.92 20.78 -3.19
CA LEU A 77 -32.82 20.18 -4.15
C LEU A 77 -33.95 19.45 -3.42
N LEU A 78 -35.17 19.59 -3.94
CA LEU A 78 -36.36 18.88 -3.47
C LEU A 78 -37.13 18.37 -4.67
N ASP A 79 -37.45 17.07 -4.69
CA ASP A 79 -38.33 16.48 -5.69
C ASP A 79 -39.80 16.59 -5.25
N ASP A 80 -40.66 17.10 -6.14
CA ASP A 80 -42.06 17.41 -5.82
C ASP A 80 -42.97 16.18 -5.68
N MET A 81 -42.51 15.00 -6.11
CA MET A 81 -43.20 13.72 -5.92
C MET A 81 -42.45 12.80 -4.95
N ASN A 82 -41.49 13.35 -4.19
CA ASN A 82 -40.59 12.60 -3.31
C ASN A 82 -39.85 11.44 -4.02
N GLY A 83 -39.55 11.62 -5.31
CA GLY A 83 -38.81 10.64 -6.09
C GLY A 83 -37.31 10.87 -6.10
N LYS A 84 -36.59 9.84 -6.53
CA LYS A 84 -35.13 9.77 -6.49
C LYS A 84 -34.50 10.88 -7.33
N ILE A 85 -33.60 11.65 -6.71
CA ILE A 85 -32.76 12.66 -7.35
C ILE A 85 -31.44 12.00 -7.71
N THR A 86 -31.02 12.10 -8.98
CA THR A 86 -29.74 11.58 -9.46
C THR A 86 -29.02 12.63 -10.29
N ILE A 87 -27.71 12.78 -10.07
CA ILE A 87 -26.81 13.63 -10.86
C ILE A 87 -25.74 12.75 -11.48
N LYS A 88 -25.47 12.93 -12.78
CA LYS A 88 -24.43 12.20 -13.52
C LYS A 88 -23.66 13.10 -14.46
N GLY A 89 -22.42 12.69 -14.75
CA GLY A 89 -21.63 13.27 -15.84
C GLY A 89 -21.40 14.77 -15.68
N VAL A 90 -20.76 15.16 -14.58
CA VAL A 90 -20.36 16.54 -14.38
C VAL A 90 -19.23 16.86 -15.36
N GLU A 91 -19.42 17.92 -16.14
CA GLU A 91 -18.46 18.48 -17.09
C GLU A 91 -18.23 19.94 -16.75
N ILE A 92 -16.99 20.40 -16.81
CA ILE A 92 -16.62 21.78 -16.47
C ILE A 92 -15.72 22.35 -17.56
N GLU A 93 -16.17 23.43 -18.21
CA GLU A 93 -15.44 24.03 -19.33
C GLU A 93 -14.03 24.47 -18.92
N GLY A 94 -13.06 24.11 -19.78
CA GLY A 94 -11.65 24.41 -19.56
C GLY A 94 -10.89 23.35 -18.75
N MET A 95 -11.58 22.31 -18.27
CA MET A 95 -10.95 21.15 -17.62
C MET A 95 -10.64 20.00 -18.59
N ASN A 96 -10.11 20.31 -19.79
CA ASN A 96 -9.78 19.31 -20.82
C ASN A 96 -8.55 18.44 -20.48
N SER A 97 -8.03 18.54 -19.25
CA SER A 97 -6.85 17.82 -18.80
C SER A 97 -6.90 17.66 -17.29
N ALA A 98 -6.58 16.47 -16.84
CA ALA A 98 -6.55 16.21 -15.42
C ALA A 98 -5.45 16.99 -14.72
N VAL A 99 -5.79 17.58 -13.57
CA VAL A 99 -4.89 18.41 -12.78
C VAL A 99 -4.71 17.82 -11.38
N ASP A 100 -3.50 17.90 -10.83
CA ASP A 100 -3.18 17.37 -9.48
C ASP A 100 -4.07 17.97 -8.37
N ARG A 101 -4.62 19.18 -8.61
CA ARG A 101 -5.55 19.84 -7.69
C ARG A 101 -6.84 20.18 -8.42
N ILE A 102 -7.89 19.45 -8.09
CA ILE A 102 -9.26 19.72 -8.51
C ILE A 102 -9.74 20.98 -7.77
N ALA A 103 -9.66 22.11 -8.46
CA ALA A 103 -10.04 23.42 -7.92
C ALA A 103 -11.55 23.59 -7.85
N SER A 104 -12.29 23.03 -8.81
CA SER A 104 -13.74 23.14 -8.89
C SER A 104 -14.40 21.77 -8.75
N TYR A 105 -15.31 21.65 -7.79
CA TYR A 105 -16.03 20.42 -7.49
C TYR A 105 -17.34 20.70 -6.75
N MET A 106 -18.25 19.73 -6.80
CA MET A 106 -19.50 19.73 -6.04
C MET A 106 -19.48 18.58 -5.04
N MET A 107 -19.98 18.83 -3.84
CA MET A 107 -20.24 17.83 -2.82
C MET A 107 -21.74 17.57 -2.76
N PHE A 108 -22.16 16.34 -3.01
CA PHE A 108 -23.56 15.92 -2.99
C PHE A 108 -23.86 15.12 -1.72
N THR A 109 -24.89 15.53 -0.98
CA THR A 109 -25.35 14.82 0.23
C THR A 109 -26.87 14.75 0.23
N GLY A 110 -27.46 13.55 0.27
CA GLY A 110 -28.89 13.36 0.45
C GLY A 110 -29.33 13.84 1.84
N ARG A 111 -30.53 14.41 1.92
CA ARG A 111 -31.10 14.97 3.16
C ARG A 111 -32.46 14.35 3.48
N ASP A 112 -32.83 14.40 4.75
CA ASP A 112 -34.20 14.19 5.22
C ASP A 112 -34.92 15.52 5.55
N GLY A 113 -36.15 15.44 6.07
CA GLY A 113 -36.99 16.62 6.39
C GLY A 113 -36.48 17.44 7.56
N ASP A 114 -35.59 16.87 8.38
CA ASP A 114 -34.91 17.55 9.47
C ASP A 114 -33.54 18.09 9.02
N GLY A 115 -33.18 17.94 7.74
CA GLY A 115 -31.90 18.36 7.18
C GLY A 115 -30.72 17.47 7.58
N LYS A 116 -30.94 16.28 8.14
CA LYS A 116 -29.88 15.31 8.43
C LYS A 116 -29.44 14.60 7.16
N ALA A 117 -28.16 14.23 7.12
CA ALA A 117 -27.61 13.49 5.99
C ALA A 117 -28.17 12.06 5.94
N THR A 118 -28.76 11.69 4.82
CA THR A 118 -29.27 10.33 4.53
C THR A 118 -28.29 9.51 3.70
N THR A 119 -27.34 10.17 3.04
CA THR A 119 -26.26 9.53 2.26
C THR A 119 -24.89 9.98 2.77
N LYS A 120 -23.84 9.28 2.35
CA LYS A 120 -22.47 9.79 2.47
C LYS A 120 -22.30 10.98 1.52
N THR A 121 -21.49 11.96 1.91
CA THR A 121 -21.11 13.06 1.02
C THR A 121 -20.19 12.56 -0.09
N LEU A 122 -20.65 12.69 -1.32
CA LEU A 122 -19.95 12.28 -2.54
C LEU A 122 -19.35 13.51 -3.21
N LYS A 123 -18.13 13.39 -3.75
CA LYS A 123 -17.48 14.46 -4.50
C LYS A 123 -17.67 14.21 -5.99
N LEU A 124 -18.28 15.15 -6.70
CA LEU A 124 -18.39 15.15 -8.16
C LEU A 124 -17.56 16.30 -8.72
N THR A 125 -16.98 16.07 -9.88
CA THR A 125 -16.13 17.00 -10.63
C THR A 125 -16.11 16.52 -12.07
N ASP A 126 -15.40 17.25 -12.92
CA ASP A 126 -15.25 16.93 -14.32
C ASP A 126 -14.90 15.44 -14.57
N SER A 127 -15.60 14.80 -15.50
CA SER A 127 -15.47 13.38 -15.82
C SER A 127 -14.04 12.98 -16.17
N ASP A 128 -13.26 13.86 -16.81
CA ASP A 128 -11.88 13.58 -17.21
C ASP A 128 -10.92 13.49 -16.00
N GLN A 129 -11.27 14.10 -14.85
CA GLN A 129 -10.49 13.99 -13.62
C GLN A 129 -10.58 12.58 -12.98
N LEU A 130 -11.67 11.85 -13.22
CA LEU A 130 -11.88 10.49 -12.68
C LEU A 130 -10.86 9.48 -13.24
N ILE A 131 -10.54 9.62 -14.53
CA ILE A 131 -9.59 8.74 -15.22
C ILE A 131 -8.18 8.97 -14.69
N SER A 132 -7.78 10.23 -14.50
CA SER A 132 -6.45 10.56 -14.00
C SER A 132 -6.24 10.21 -12.54
N SER A 133 -7.24 10.41 -11.66
CA SER A 133 -7.12 9.95 -10.27
C SER A 133 -6.84 8.44 -10.20
N SER A 134 -7.43 7.67 -11.11
CA SER A 134 -7.17 6.23 -11.22
C SER A 134 -5.74 5.93 -11.72
N ILE A 135 -5.25 6.68 -12.72
CA ILE A 135 -3.87 6.55 -13.24
C ILE A 135 -2.82 6.96 -12.19
N GLY A 136 -3.02 8.05 -11.46
CA GLY A 136 -2.11 8.50 -10.40
C GLY A 136 -1.99 7.48 -9.26
N ASN A 137 -3.12 6.85 -8.89
CA ASN A 137 -3.11 5.75 -7.91
C ASN A 137 -2.33 4.53 -8.41
N ILE A 138 -2.45 4.20 -9.70
CA ILE A 138 -1.68 3.11 -10.32
C ILE A 138 -0.18 3.44 -10.34
N GLN A 139 0.20 4.68 -10.70
CA GLN A 139 1.60 5.09 -10.69
C GLN A 139 2.21 4.97 -9.29
N THR A 140 1.49 5.44 -8.27
CA THR A 140 1.91 5.31 -6.86
C THR A 140 2.09 3.85 -6.44
N ALA A 141 1.20 2.96 -6.89
CA ALA A 141 1.32 1.52 -6.63
C ALA A 141 2.56 0.92 -7.33
N ILE A 142 2.86 1.34 -8.56
CA ILE A 142 4.05 0.92 -9.31
C ILE A 142 5.34 1.38 -8.62
N ASP A 143 5.37 2.61 -8.13
CA ASP A 143 6.53 3.17 -7.43
C ASP A 143 6.81 2.40 -6.12
N ASN A 144 5.76 2.15 -5.34
CA ASN A 144 5.85 1.33 -4.12
C ASN A 144 6.30 -0.11 -4.42
N PHE A 145 5.77 -0.73 -5.48
CA PHE A 145 6.19 -2.06 -5.90
C PHE A 145 7.66 -2.09 -6.34
N SER A 146 8.12 -1.03 -7.03
CA SER A 146 9.51 -0.91 -7.46
C SER A 146 10.45 -0.72 -6.27
N LEU A 147 10.06 0.06 -5.26
CA LEU A 147 10.78 0.19 -4.00
C LEU A 147 10.85 -1.14 -3.24
N GLN A 148 9.74 -1.89 -3.19
CA GLN A 148 9.70 -3.22 -2.57
C GLN A 148 10.62 -4.22 -3.30
N ARG A 149 10.65 -4.19 -4.64
CA ARG A 149 11.57 -5.01 -5.43
C ARG A 149 13.03 -4.65 -5.14
N ALA A 150 13.36 -3.36 -5.06
CA ALA A 150 14.71 -2.92 -4.72
C ALA A 150 15.13 -3.39 -3.32
N TYR A 151 14.23 -3.29 -2.33
CA TYR A 151 14.46 -3.79 -0.98
C TYR A 151 14.72 -5.30 -0.96
N VAL A 152 13.91 -6.09 -1.66
CA VAL A 152 14.09 -7.55 -1.77
C VAL A 152 15.42 -7.88 -2.48
N GLY A 153 15.78 -7.15 -3.53
CA GLY A 153 17.07 -7.30 -4.20
C GLY A 153 18.27 -7.05 -3.27
N GLY A 154 18.18 -6.02 -2.43
CA GLY A 154 19.19 -5.75 -1.40
C GLY A 154 19.28 -6.89 -0.37
N GLN A 155 18.14 -7.40 0.09
CA GLN A 155 18.10 -8.55 1.02
C GLN A 155 18.68 -9.82 0.41
N LEU A 156 18.42 -10.09 -0.88
CA LEU A 156 19.03 -11.22 -1.59
C LEU A 156 20.55 -11.07 -1.67
N SER A 157 21.06 -9.88 -2.00
CA SER A 157 22.50 -9.61 -2.01
C SER A 157 23.14 -9.81 -0.63
N MET A 158 22.49 -9.30 0.42
CA MET A 158 22.96 -9.47 1.80
C MET A 158 22.96 -10.94 2.22
N THR A 159 21.92 -11.68 1.84
CA THR A 159 21.81 -13.12 2.11
C THR A 159 22.90 -13.92 1.40
N ALA A 160 23.23 -13.58 0.15
CA ALA A 160 24.33 -14.20 -0.58
C ALA A 160 25.67 -13.95 0.11
N THR A 161 25.98 -12.72 0.50
CA THR A 161 27.19 -12.40 1.28
C THR A 161 27.22 -13.15 2.62
N GLN A 162 26.08 -13.24 3.31
CA GLN A 162 25.98 -13.98 4.56
C GLN A 162 26.24 -15.48 4.36
N ALA A 163 25.75 -16.07 3.27
CA ALA A 163 26.00 -17.46 2.92
C ALA A 163 27.49 -17.72 2.67
N ASP A 164 28.17 -16.82 1.95
CA ASP A 164 29.62 -16.90 1.72
C ASP A 164 30.41 -16.84 3.03
N VAL A 165 30.06 -15.91 3.92
CA VAL A 165 30.69 -15.77 5.24
C VAL A 165 30.49 -17.04 6.08
N ILE A 166 29.28 -17.60 6.09
CA ILE A 166 28.99 -18.85 6.81
C ILE A 166 29.79 -20.02 6.20
N GLY A 167 29.89 -20.10 4.87
CA GLY A 167 30.69 -21.11 4.18
C GLY A 167 32.17 -21.04 4.56
N ALA A 168 32.75 -19.83 4.56
CA ALA A 168 34.13 -19.61 4.98
C ALA A 168 34.35 -19.98 6.46
N ARG A 169 33.42 -19.61 7.35
CA ARG A 169 33.48 -19.98 8.77
C ARG A 169 33.40 -21.49 8.97
N LYS A 170 32.52 -22.18 8.26
CA LYS A 170 32.41 -23.64 8.31
C LYS A 170 33.74 -24.30 7.93
N LEU A 171 34.37 -23.88 6.83
CA LEU A 171 35.66 -24.40 6.41
C LEU A 171 36.77 -24.18 7.44
N ALA A 172 36.80 -22.99 8.07
CA ALA A 172 37.77 -22.71 9.13
C ALA A 172 37.56 -23.63 10.35
N VAL A 173 36.30 -23.81 10.77
CA VAL A 173 35.95 -24.73 11.86
C VAL A 173 36.30 -26.18 11.51
N ASP A 174 35.99 -26.65 10.29
CA ASP A 174 36.34 -28.00 9.84
C ASP A 174 37.88 -28.23 9.87
N LYS A 175 38.66 -27.22 9.47
CA LYS A 175 40.12 -27.25 9.54
C LYS A 175 40.64 -27.28 10.98
N ASP A 176 40.06 -26.47 11.87
CA ASP A 176 40.42 -26.46 13.28
C ASP A 176 40.09 -27.78 13.97
N VAL A 177 38.93 -28.37 13.67
CA VAL A 177 38.53 -29.70 14.17
C VAL A 177 39.49 -30.78 13.66
N SER A 178 39.85 -30.78 12.36
CA SER A 178 40.81 -31.74 11.81
C SER A 178 42.18 -31.62 12.50
N ARG A 179 42.68 -30.39 12.70
CA ARG A 179 43.97 -30.15 13.36
C ARG A 179 43.98 -30.61 14.82
N LEU A 180 42.87 -30.41 15.55
CA LEU A 180 42.72 -30.93 16.91
C LEU A 180 42.70 -32.47 16.92
N GLY A 181 41.94 -33.09 16.01
CA GLY A 181 41.90 -34.55 15.88
C GLY A 181 43.27 -35.16 15.55
N ASP A 182 44.02 -34.55 14.63
CA ASP A 182 45.38 -35.00 14.28
C ASP A 182 46.36 -34.84 15.45
N ALA A 183 46.23 -33.77 16.24
CA ALA A 183 47.07 -33.54 17.42
C ALA A 183 46.83 -34.60 18.51
N ASP A 184 45.57 -34.93 18.78
CA ASP A 184 45.19 -35.96 19.76
C ASP A 184 45.69 -37.36 19.31
N LEU A 185 45.60 -37.66 18.01
CA LEU A 185 46.15 -38.89 17.42
C LEU A 185 47.68 -38.98 17.59
N ALA A 186 48.40 -37.89 17.37
CA ALA A 186 49.86 -37.84 17.55
C ALA A 186 50.27 -38.05 19.02
N GLU A 187 49.53 -37.47 19.97
CA GLU A 187 49.74 -37.68 21.40
C GLU A 187 49.49 -39.15 21.79
N LEU A 188 48.40 -39.75 21.28
CA LEU A 188 48.06 -41.15 21.54
C LEU A 188 49.17 -42.11 21.03
N VAL A 189 49.68 -41.86 19.82
CA VAL A 189 50.79 -42.64 19.23
C VAL A 189 52.07 -42.50 20.06
N THR A 190 52.38 -41.28 20.51
CA THR A 190 53.56 -41.01 21.33
C THR A 190 53.47 -41.74 22.68
N SER A 191 52.30 -41.70 23.32
CA SER A 191 52.03 -42.43 24.56
C SER A 191 52.16 -43.94 24.37
N LEU A 192 51.62 -44.48 23.27
CA LEU A 192 51.73 -45.90 22.93
C LEU A 192 53.20 -46.31 22.71
N GLN A 193 53.99 -45.51 22.00
CA GLN A 193 55.42 -45.76 21.78
C GLN A 193 56.21 -45.74 23.09
N ALA A 194 55.90 -44.81 24.00
CA ALA A 194 56.52 -44.77 25.32
C ALA A 194 56.20 -46.03 26.14
N GLN A 195 54.95 -46.48 26.12
CA GLN A 195 54.51 -47.72 26.79
C GLN A 195 55.18 -48.97 26.20
N LEU A 196 55.26 -49.08 24.86
CA LEU A 196 55.96 -50.18 24.18
C LEU A 196 57.46 -50.18 24.49
N THR A 197 58.10 -49.01 24.52
CA THR A 197 59.52 -48.88 24.87
C THR A 197 59.77 -49.33 26.30
N ASN A 198 58.91 -48.91 27.25
CA ASN A 198 58.99 -49.34 28.64
C ASN A 198 58.77 -50.86 28.77
N LEU A 199 57.78 -51.42 28.06
CA LEU A 199 57.52 -52.85 28.03
C LEU A 199 58.74 -53.65 27.52
N ASN A 200 59.33 -53.24 26.39
CA ASN A 200 60.51 -53.88 25.82
C ASN A 200 61.73 -53.77 26.77
N ALA A 201 61.93 -52.63 27.42
CA ALA A 201 62.99 -52.46 28.41
C ALA A 201 62.79 -53.36 29.63
N ALA A 202 61.55 -53.48 30.14
CA ALA A 202 61.20 -54.39 31.22
C ALA A 202 61.43 -55.87 30.83
N GLN A 203 61.04 -56.27 29.62
CA GLN A 203 61.30 -57.62 29.10
C GLN A 203 62.79 -57.90 28.93
N ALA A 204 63.56 -56.95 28.39
CA ALA A 204 65.01 -57.09 28.24
C ALA A 204 65.73 -57.15 29.59
N ALA A 205 65.32 -56.33 30.57
CA ALA A 205 65.80 -56.39 31.94
C ALA A 205 65.46 -57.74 32.58
N PHE A 206 64.23 -58.23 32.40
CA PHE A 206 63.80 -59.54 32.90
C PHE A 206 64.60 -60.69 32.26
N ALA A 207 64.84 -60.65 30.94
CA ALA A 207 65.66 -61.62 30.24
C ALA A 207 67.12 -61.59 30.74
N LYS A 208 67.66 -60.40 31.02
CA LYS A 208 69.03 -60.23 31.56
C LYS A 208 69.14 -60.69 33.02
N ILE A 209 68.13 -60.42 33.85
CA ILE A 209 68.02 -60.93 35.24
C ILE A 209 67.87 -62.45 35.21
N GLY A 210 67.03 -63.00 34.33
CA GLY A 210 66.86 -64.44 34.14
C GLY A 210 68.14 -65.13 33.69
N GLN A 211 68.93 -64.51 32.80
CA GLN A 211 70.26 -65.01 32.42
C GLN A 211 71.26 -64.91 33.58
N GLN A 212 71.32 -63.80 34.32
CA GLN A 212 72.21 -63.66 35.49
C GLN A 212 71.86 -64.68 36.60
N SER A 213 70.57 -64.94 36.85
CA SER A 213 70.11 -65.92 37.83
C SER A 213 70.47 -67.37 37.47
N LEU A 214 70.58 -67.71 36.18
CA LEU A 214 70.99 -69.06 35.74
C LEU A 214 72.51 -69.25 35.82
N PHE A 215 73.30 -68.19 35.64
CA PHE A 215 74.76 -68.27 35.80
C PHE A 215 75.19 -68.28 37.28
N ASP A 216 74.40 -67.73 38.21
CA ASP A 216 74.66 -67.84 39.65
C ASP A 216 74.19 -69.18 40.28
N TYR A 217 73.33 -69.95 39.61
CA TYR A 217 72.85 -71.26 40.12
C TYR A 217 73.82 -72.42 39.82
N ILE A 218 74.87 -72.22 39.01
CA ILE A 218 75.84 -73.26 38.61
C ILE A 218 77.25 -72.96 39.14
N ARG A 219 77.38 -72.51 40.39
CA ARG A 219 78.68 -72.40 41.06
C ARG A 219 78.71 -73.09 42.41
#